data_AF-A0A939RH27-F1
#
_entry.id   AF-A0A939RH27-F1
#
_cell.length_a   1.000
_cell.length_b   1.000
_cell.length_c   1.000
_cell.angle_alpha   90.00
_cell.angle_beta   90.00
_cell.angle_gamma   90.00
#
_symmetry.space_group_name_H-M   'P 1'
#
loop_
_entity.id
_entity.type
_entity.pdbx_description
1 polymer ?
#
loop_
_entity_poly.entity_id
_entity_poly.type
_entity_poly.pdbx_seq_one_letter_code
_entity_poly.pdbx_strand_id
1 'polypeptide(L)' 'EGLSNKQIAEKLYISEGTVKNYITNILSKEDLSHRTALAVYYLTGRK' A
#
# COMPACT_ATOMS: atom_id res chain seq x y z
N GLU A 1 -6.52 9.32 -1.02
CA GLU A 1 -5.39 10.25 -1.10
C GLU A 1 -4.17 9.53 -1.66
N GLY A 2 -3.51 10.07 -2.70
CA GLY A 2 -2.39 9.42 -3.41
C GLY A 2 -1.03 9.59 -2.72
N LEU A 3 -0.94 9.27 -1.42
CA LEU A 3 0.27 9.52 -0.63
C LEU A 3 1.47 8.67 -1.10
N SER A 4 2.65 9.29 -1.14
CA SER A 4 3.92 8.60 -1.36
C SER A 4 4.34 7.79 -0.13
N ASN A 5 5.27 6.84 -0.30
CA ASN A 5 5.77 6.03 0.82
C ASN A 5 6.43 6.91 1.89
N LYS A 6 7.13 7.98 1.47
CA LYS A 6 7.73 8.98 2.36
C LYS A 6 6.67 9.70 3.19
N GLN A 7 5.57 10.17 2.57
CA GLN A 7 4.49 10.84 3.31
C GLN A 7 3.80 9.91 4.29
N ILE A 8 3.60 8.64 3.93
CA ILE A 8 3.04 7.62 4.83
C ILE A 8 3.99 7.36 6.00
N ALA A 9 5.29 7.25 5.73
CA ALA A 9 6.33 7.05 6.74
C ALA A 9 6.36 8.19 7.77
N GLU A 10 6.34 9.44 7.30
CA GLU A 10 6.27 10.64 8.16
C GLU A 10 5.00 10.66 9.01
N LYS A 11 3.83 10.35 8.42
CA LYS A 11 2.54 10.35 9.14
C LYS A 11 2.44 9.24 10.19
N LEU A 12 3.11 8.11 9.96
CA LEU A 12 3.07 6.93 10.83
C LEU A 12 4.30 6.81 11.75
N TYR A 13 5.26 7.73 11.67
CA TYR A 13 6.52 7.71 12.43
C TYR A 13 7.33 6.41 12.26
N ILE A 14 7.34 5.86 11.04
CA ILE A 14 8.10 4.66 10.67
C ILE A 14 9.02 4.96 9.48
N SER A 15 9.94 4.04 9.15
CA SER A 15 10.80 4.21 7.98
C SER A 15 10.05 4.02 6.66
N GLU A 16 10.48 4.70 5.60
CA GLU A 16 9.96 4.47 4.25
C GLU A 16 10.14 3.01 3.79
N GLY A 17 11.25 2.36 4.20
CA GLY A 17 11.49 0.94 3.96
C GLY A 17 10.43 0.05 4.62
N THR A 18 10.01 0.39 5.85
CA THR A 18 8.93 -0.31 6.56
C THR A 18 7.61 -0.18 5.80
N VAL A 19 7.29 1.02 5.29
CA VAL A 19 6.09 1.23 4.46
C VAL A 19 6.15 0.39 3.19
N LYS A 20 7.30 0.38 2.49
CA LYS A 20 7.49 -0.43 1.27
C LYS A 20 7.27 -1.92 1.56
N ASN A 21 7.82 -2.42 2.67
CA ASN A 21 7.66 -3.82 3.08
C ASN A 21 6.19 -4.16 3.36
N TYR A 22 5.45 -3.28 4.04
CA TYR A 22 4.02 -3.50 4.26
C TYR A 22 3.23 -3.53 2.95
N ILE A 23 3.49 -2.59 2.03
CA ILE A 23 2.82 -2.57 0.72
C ILE A 23 3.10 -3.87 -0.04
N THR A 24 4.37 -4.30 -0.13
CA THR A 24 4.74 -5.56 -0.78
C THR A 24 4.04 -6.76 -0.15
N ASN A 25 4.01 -6.84 1.18
CA ASN A 25 3.36 -7.95 1.89
C ASN A 25 1.84 -7.98 1.69
N ILE A 26 1.18 -6.82 1.69
CA ILE A 26 -0.27 -6.74 1.43
C ILE A 26 -0.56 -7.17 0.00
N LEU A 27 0.19 -6.64 -0.97
CA LEU A 27 0.05 -6.99 -2.38
C LEU A 27 0.24 -8.50 -2.62
N SER A 28 1.26 -9.10 -2.00
CA SER A 28 1.50 -10.55 -2.10
C SER A 28 0.38 -11.39 -1.47
N LYS A 29 -0.21 -10.95 -0.35
CA LYS A 29 -1.32 -11.67 0.30
C LYS A 29 -2.63 -11.58 -0.48
N GLU A 30 -2.83 -10.46 -1.18
CA GLU A 30 -4.05 -10.24 -1.96
C GLU A 30 -3.95 -10.73 -3.41
N ASP A 31 -2.78 -11.22 -3.82
CA ASP A 31 -2.43 -11.60 -5.19
C ASP A 31 -2.58 -10.43 -6.18
N LEU A 32 -2.06 -9.26 -5.79
CA LEU A 32 -2.16 -8.02 -6.57
C LEU A 32 -0.76 -7.51 -6.93
N SER A 33 -0.57 -7.06 -8.17
CA SER A 33 0.73 -6.57 -8.64
C SER A 33 0.98 -5.08 -8.34
N HIS A 34 -0.08 -4.30 -8.15
CA HIS A 34 0.02 -2.84 -8.03
C HIS A 34 -0.86 -2.28 -6.92
N ARG A 35 -0.33 -1.29 -6.17
CA ARG A 35 -1.08 -0.59 -5.11
C ARG A 35 -2.34 0.13 -5.60
N THR A 36 -2.41 0.48 -6.90
CA THR A 36 -3.63 1.01 -7.51
C THR A 36 -4.72 -0.04 -7.60
N ALA A 37 -4.38 -1.28 -7.98
CA ALA A 37 -5.33 -2.39 -7.97
C ALA A 37 -5.82 -2.68 -6.55
N LEU A 38 -4.93 -2.62 -5.56
CA LEU A 38 -5.30 -2.71 -4.14
C LEU A 38 -6.30 -1.61 -3.73
N ALA A 39 -6.08 -0.36 -4.16
CA ALA A 39 -7.00 0.73 -3.87
C ALA A 39 -8.37 0.53 -4.53
N VAL A 40 -8.40 0.08 -5.79
CA VAL A 40 -9.65 -0.24 -6.51
C VAL A 40 -10.38 -1.39 -5.83
N TYR A 41 -9.67 -2.45 -5.47
CA TYR A 41 -10.22 -3.60 -4.76
C TYR A 41 -10.83 -3.19 -3.42
N TYR A 42 -10.12 -2.41 -2.63
CA TYR A 42 -10.63 -1.89 -1.35
C TYR A 42 -11.89 -1.02 -1.52
N LEU A 43 -11.95 -0.20 -2.58
CA LEU A 43 -13.08 0.70 -2.82
C LEU A 43 -14.30 0.00 -3.44
N THR A 44 -14.10 -1.04 -4.24
CA THR A 44 -15.16 -1.65 -5.06
C THR A 44 -15.51 -3.09 -4.66
N GLY A 45 -14.67 -3.75 -3.87
CA GLY A 45 -14.75 -5.18 -3.55
C GLY A 45 -14.40 -6.10 -4.72
N ARG A 46 -13.99 -5.56 -5.88
CA ARG A 46 -13.66 -6.33 -7.08
C ARG A 46 -12.15 -6.45 -7.22
N LYS A 47 -11.64 -7.68 -7.24
CA LYS A 47 -10.24 -7.96 -7.55
C LYS A 47 -9.96 -7.71 -9.02
#